data_AF-A0A9D7X014-F1
#
_entry.id   AF-A0A9D7X014-F1
#
_cell.length_a   1.000
_cell.length_b   1.000
_cell.length_c   1.000
_cell.angle_alpha   90.00
_cell.angle_beta   90.00
_cell.angle_gamma   90.00
#
_symmetry.space_group_name_H-M   'P 1'
#
loop_
_entity.id
_entity.type
_entity.pdbx_description
1 polymer ?
#
loop_
_entity_poly.entity_id
_entity_poly.type
_entity_poly.pdbx_seq_one_letter_code
_entity_poly.pdbx_strand_id
1 'polypeptide(L)' 'MDGNYYARRKFALMGNLLEHMGIERDRVHFSWISSAE' A
#
# COMPACT_ATOMS: atom_id res chain seq x y z
N MET A 1 8.48 11.91 13.39
CA MET A 1 7.14 12.05 12.78
C MET A 1 7.05 11.10 11.58
N ASP A 2 7.21 9.79 11.79
CA ASP A 2 7.72 8.91 10.72
C ASP A 2 6.79 7.76 10.29
N GLY A 3 5.70 7.50 11.03
CA GLY A 3 4.86 6.31 10.83
C GLY A 3 4.32 6.15 9.41
N ASN A 4 3.78 7.23 8.83
CA ASN A 4 3.24 7.21 7.46
C ASN A 4 4.33 6.92 6.41
N TYR A 5 5.52 7.52 6.58
CA TYR A 5 6.63 7.30 5.64
C TYR A 5 7.08 5.83 5.63
N TYR A 6 7.18 5.19 6.80
CA TYR A 6 7.47 3.76 6.90
C TYR A 6 6.34 2.89 6.32
N ALA A 7 5.07 3.22 6.60
CA ALA A 7 3.93 2.48 6.09
C ALA A 7 3.86 2.52 4.55
N ARG A 8 4.09 3.69 3.93
CA ARG A 8 4.16 3.85 2.47
C ARG A 8 5.17 2.93 1.80
N ARG A 9 6.38 2.81 2.36
CA ARG A 9 7.41 1.92 1.81
C ARG A 9 7.01 0.44 1.94
N LYS A 10 6.42 0.05 3.06
CA LYS A 10 5.94 -1.33 3.25
C LYS A 10 4.83 -1.67 2.26
N PHE A 11 3.87 -0.78 2.04
CA PHE A 11 2.79 -1.02 1.07
C PHE A 11 3.28 -1.10 -0.37
N ALA A 12 4.32 -0.33 -0.75
CA ALA A 12 4.93 -0.47 -2.06
C ALA A 12 5.55 -1.86 -2.29
N LEU A 13 6.32 -2.37 -1.31
CA LEU A 13 6.87 -3.72 -1.38
C LEU A 13 5.79 -4.81 -1.36
N MET A 14 4.74 -4.60 -0.56
CA MET A 14 3.61 -5.52 -0.48
C MET A 14 2.86 -5.60 -1.81
N GLY A 15 2.66 -4.47 -2.51
CA GLY A 15 2.07 -4.46 -3.84
C GLY A 15 2.83 -5.35 -4.83
N ASN A 16 4.16 -5.20 -4.89
CA ASN A 16 5.01 -6.03 -5.74
C ASN A 16 4.95 -7.52 -5.37
N LEU A 17 4.88 -7.84 -4.07
CA LEU A 17 4.74 -9.22 -3.59
C LEU A 17 3.40 -9.82 -4.02
N LEU A 18 2.31 -9.06 -3.91
CA LEU A 18 0.97 -9.51 -4.31
C LEU A 18 0.91 -9.76 -5.83
N GLU A 19 1.48 -8.86 -6.64
CA GLU A 19 1.63 -9.09 -8.10
C GLU A 19 2.45 -10.35 -8.38
N HIS A 20 3.55 -10.57 -7.66
CA HIS A 20 4.37 -11.77 -7.81
C HIS A 20 3.63 -13.07 -7.44
N MET A 21 2.70 -13.02 -6.48
CA MET A 21 1.84 -14.15 -6.11
C MET A 21 0.65 -14.36 -7.08
N GLY A 22 0.56 -13.56 -8.15
CA GLY A 22 -0.49 -13.69 -9.17
C GLY A 22 -1.75 -12.88 -8.90
N ILE A 23 -1.72 -11.96 -7.92
CA ILE A 23 -2.84 -11.04 -7.68
C ILE A 23 -2.75 -9.89 -8.67
N GLU A 24 -3.80 -9.70 -9.47
CA GLU A 24 -3.88 -8.60 -10.42
C GLU A 24 -3.87 -7.24 -9.69
N ARG A 25 -3.14 -6.27 -10.26
CA ARG A 25 -2.88 -4.96 -9.67
C ARG A 25 -4.15 -4.20 -9.25
N ASP A 26 -5.22 -4.32 -10.04
CA ASP A 26 -6.49 -3.62 -9.80
C ASP A 26 -7.37 -4.28 -8.73
N ARG A 27 -6.91 -5.37 -8.10
CA ARG A 27 -7.65 -6.04 -7.01
C ARG A 27 -7.36 -5.45 -5.64
N VAL A 28 -6.30 -4.66 -5.50
CA VAL A 28 -5.87 -4.09 -4.21
C VAL A 28 -5.52 -2.62 -4.38
N HIS A 29 -6.26 -1.75 -3.70
CA HIS A 29 -6.03 -0.31 -3.69
C HIS A 29 -5.71 0.18 -2.29
N PHE A 30 -4.68 1.02 -2.19
CA PHE A 30 -4.32 1.71 -0.95
C PHE A 30 -4.60 3.20 -1.09
N SER A 31 -5.41 3.72 -0.18
CA SER A 31 -5.71 5.15 -0.07
C SER A 31 -5.22 5.65 1.29
N TRP A 32 -4.67 6.86 1.27
CA TRP A 32 -4.28 7.57 2.49
C TRP A 32 -5.41 8.51 2.85
N ILE A 33 -6.17 8.15 3.88
CA ILE A 33 -7.31 8.93 4.33
C ILE A 33 -6.90 9.75 5.55
N SER A 34 -7.21 11.04 5.54
CA SER A 34 -6.99 11.91 6.70
C SER A 34 -8.13 11.75 7.71
N SER A 35 -7.93 12.15 8.97
CA SER A 35 -9.00 12.08 9.98
C SER A 35 -10.22 12.98 9.71
N ALA A 36 -10.17 13.83 8.68
CA ALA A 36 -11.22 14.79 8.32
C ALA A 36 -11.99 14.41 7.04
N GLU A 37 -11.57 13.37 6.32
CA GLU A 37 -12.35 12.72 5.25
C GLU A 37 -13.39 11.76 5.85
#